data_AF-A0A7J9FIN8-F1
#
_entry.id   AF-A0A7J9FIN8-F1
#
_cell.length_a   1.000
_cell.length_b   1.000
_cell.length_c   1.000
_cell.angle_alpha   90.00
_cell.angle_beta   90.00
_cell.angle_gamma   90.00
#
_symmetry.space_group_name_H-M   'P 1'
#
loop_
_entity.id
_entity.type
_entity.pdbx_description
1 polymer ?
#
loop_
_entity_poly.entity_id
_entity_poly.type
_entity_poly.pdbx_seq_one_letter_code
_entity_poly.pdbx_strand_id
1 'polypeptide(L)'
;MIQMHSLLLIFVCFSTNKTIERYQKRQKDIHGISSKGEDMQDDVKEDAHSLAKKIESLEDSKRKLLGHGLEPCSIDDLLLLEKQLERSLSRIRARK
;
A
#
# COMPACT_ATOMS: atom_id res chain seq x y z
N MET A 1 16.64 2.61 -63.85
CA MET A 1 15.38 2.32 -63.13
C MET A 1 15.61 1.62 -61.78
N ILE A 2 16.49 0.61 -61.71
CA ILE A 2 16.79 -0.16 -60.48
C ILE A 2 17.39 0.70 -59.35
N GLN A 3 18.26 1.67 -59.67
CA GLN A 3 18.91 2.55 -58.68
C GLN A 3 17.93 3.49 -57.95
N MET A 4 16.89 3.98 -58.64
CA MET A 4 15.86 4.86 -58.06
C MET A 4 14.97 4.12 -57.06
N HIS A 5 14.65 2.85 -57.34
CA HIS A 5 13.83 2.02 -56.45
C HIS A 5 14.57 1.68 -55.14
N SER A 6 15.88 1.43 -55.22
CA SER A 6 16.73 1.22 -54.04
C SER A 6 16.78 2.45 -53.13
N LEU A 7 16.96 3.65 -53.70
CA LEU A 7 16.96 4.91 -52.94
C LEU A 7 15.61 5.21 -52.27
N LEU A 8 14.50 4.91 -52.96
CA LEU A 8 13.16 5.05 -52.40
C LEU A 8 12.96 4.11 -51.20
N LEU A 9 13.39 2.85 -51.31
CA LEU A 9 13.30 1.87 -50.23
C LEU A 9 14.10 2.31 -49.00
N ILE A 10 15.32 2.83 -49.21
CA ILE A 10 16.17 3.36 -48.14
C ILE A 10 15.52 4.57 -47.47
N PHE A 11 14.96 5.50 -48.24
CA PHE A 11 14.29 6.68 -47.71
C PHE A 11 13.05 6.33 -46.89
N VAL A 12 12.22 5.41 -47.39
CA VAL A 12 11.04 4.91 -46.67
C VAL A 12 11.45 4.23 -45.37
N CYS A 13 12.46 3.35 -45.40
CA CYS A 13 12.98 2.67 -44.22
C CYS A 13 13.54 3.64 -43.18
N PHE A 14 14.24 4.68 -43.60
CA PHE A 14 14.77 5.70 -42.69
C PHE A 14 13.65 6.51 -42.01
N SER A 15 12.62 6.89 -42.77
CA SER A 15 11.46 7.61 -42.25
C SER A 15 10.64 6.78 -41.27
N THR A 16 10.43 5.50 -41.57
CA THR A 16 9.70 4.58 -40.69
C THR A 16 10.49 4.31 -39.41
N ASN A 17 11.80 4.08 -39.48
CA ASN A 17 12.65 3.90 -38.29
C ASN A 17 12.63 5.12 -37.36
N LYS A 18 12.77 6.34 -37.89
CA LYS A 18 12.64 7.57 -37.09
C LYS A 18 11.28 7.73 -36.43
N THR A 19 10.25 7.24 -37.10
CA THR A 19 8.89 7.27 -36.57
C THR A 19 8.73 6.24 -35.46
N ILE A 20 9.21 5.01 -35.65
CA ILE A 20 9.24 3.94 -34.63
C ILE A 20 10.02 4.38 -33.39
N GLU A 21 11.20 4.99 -33.56
CA GLU A 21 12.03 5.47 -32.44
C GLU A 21 11.30 6.53 -31.60
N ARG A 22 10.57 7.45 -32.26
CA ARG A 22 9.74 8.46 -31.56
C ARG A 22 8.60 7.83 -30.78
N TYR A 23 7.97 6.77 -31.31
CA TYR A 23 6.93 6.04 -30.58
C TYR A 23 7.50 5.26 -29.40
N GLN A 24 8.64 4.58 -29.56
CA GLN A 24 9.31 3.86 -28.47
C GLN A 24 9.77 4.78 -27.36
N LYS A 25 10.28 5.98 -27.68
CA LYS A 25 10.67 6.99 -26.70
C LYS A 25 9.46 7.45 -25.88
N ARG A 26 8.34 7.78 -26.54
CA ARG A 26 7.09 8.17 -25.87
C ARG A 26 6.57 7.06 -24.96
N GLN A 27 6.67 5.80 -25.36
CA GLN A 27 6.26 4.66 -24.53
C GLN A 27 7.10 4.51 -23.26
N LYS A 28 8.42 4.71 -23.35
CA LYS A 28 9.34 4.68 -22.19
C LYS A 28 9.07 5.82 -21.22
N ASP A 29 8.80 7.02 -21.73
CA ASP A 29 8.48 8.20 -20.90
C ASP A 29 7.14 8.01 -20.16
N ILE A 30 6.14 7.37 -20.80
CA ILE A 30 4.86 7.02 -20.15
C ILE A 30 5.06 5.96 -19.07
N HIS A 31 5.87 4.94 -19.33
CA HIS A 31 6.13 3.86 -18.38
C HIS A 31 6.86 4.35 -17.12
N GLY A 32 7.80 5.29 -17.24
CA GLY A 32 8.50 5.89 -16.10
C GLY A 32 7.62 6.80 -15.22
N ILE A 33 6.51 7.32 -15.76
CA ILE A 33 5.51 8.07 -14.99
C ILE A 33 4.53 7.12 -14.28
N SER A 34 4.13 6.02 -14.94
CA SER A 34 3.29 4.96 -14.36
C SER A 34 3.96 4.31 -13.15
N SER A 35 5.24 3.94 -13.27
CA SER A 35 5.98 3.26 -12.19
C SER A 35 6.10 4.10 -10.92
N LYS A 36 6.11 5.43 -11.04
CA LYS A 36 6.19 6.35 -9.88
C LYS A 36 4.84 6.55 -9.20
N GLY A 37 3.74 6.44 -9.96
CA GLY A 37 2.38 6.44 -9.41
C GLY A 37 2.02 5.11 -8.74
N GLU A 38 2.52 4.00 -9.27
CA GLU A 38 2.35 2.66 -8.69
C GLU A 38 3.03 2.54 -7.30
N ASP A 39 4.27 3.03 -7.17
CA ASP A 39 5.02 3.04 -5.90
C ASP A 39 4.30 3.86 -4.81
N MET A 40 3.86 5.08 -5.13
CA MET A 40 3.04 5.90 -4.22
C MET A 40 1.68 5.27 -3.88
N GLN A 41 1.10 4.53 -4.80
CA GLN A 41 -0.18 3.85 -4.56
C GLN A 41 0.00 2.62 -3.68
N ASP A 42 1.14 1.95 -3.75
CA ASP A 42 1.46 0.78 -2.95
C ASP A 42 1.84 1.16 -1.51
N ASP A 43 2.58 2.26 -1.31
CA ASP A 43 2.83 2.84 0.02
C ASP A 43 1.51 3.19 0.73
N VAL A 44 0.58 3.86 0.04
CA VAL A 44 -0.71 4.25 0.61
C VAL A 44 -1.58 3.02 0.95
N LYS A 45 -1.48 1.95 0.16
CA LYS A 45 -2.17 0.69 0.48
C LYS A 45 -1.55 0.05 1.73
N GLU A 46 -0.22 -0.02 1.84
CA GLU A 46 0.45 -0.56 3.01
C GLU A 46 0.08 0.21 4.28
N ASP A 47 0.08 1.54 4.21
CA ASP A 47 -0.36 2.42 5.30
C ASP A 47 -1.82 2.15 5.70
N ALA A 48 -2.73 2.03 4.72
CA ALA A 48 -4.13 1.70 4.98
C ALA A 48 -4.28 0.31 5.64
N HIS A 49 -3.52 -0.69 5.19
CA HIS A 49 -3.51 -2.02 5.79
C HIS A 49 -2.98 -1.99 7.23
N SER A 50 -1.92 -1.23 7.50
CA SER A 50 -1.36 -1.07 8.83
C SER A 50 -2.35 -0.41 9.79
N LEU A 51 -3.09 0.60 9.31
CA LEU A 51 -4.10 1.30 10.08
C LEU A 51 -5.30 0.39 10.38
N ALA A 52 -5.77 -0.37 9.39
CA ALA A 52 -6.84 -1.35 9.58
C ALA A 52 -6.49 -2.39 10.66
N LYS A 53 -5.28 -2.94 10.61
CA LYS A 53 -4.76 -3.88 11.62
C LYS A 53 -4.70 -3.24 13.01
N LYS A 54 -4.30 -1.97 13.09
CA LYS A 54 -4.28 -1.23 14.36
C LYS A 54 -5.70 -1.05 14.92
N ILE A 55 -6.67 -0.71 14.09
CA ILE A 55 -8.08 -0.60 14.48
C ILE A 55 -8.58 -1.93 15.04
N GLU A 56 -8.35 -3.03 14.32
CA GLU A 56 -8.75 -4.37 14.76
C GLU A 56 -8.17 -4.72 16.14
N SER A 57 -6.87 -4.47 16.36
CA SER A 57 -6.24 -4.71 17.66
C SER A 57 -6.84 -3.88 18.81
N LEU A 58 -7.27 -2.64 18.51
CA LEU A 58 -7.90 -1.76 19.49
C LEU A 58 -9.32 -2.22 19.81
N GLU A 59 -10.07 -2.65 18.81
CA GLU A 59 -11.41 -3.22 18.99
C GLU A 59 -11.37 -4.51 19.79
N ASP A 60 -10.40 -5.38 19.53
CA ASP A 60 -10.15 -6.59 20.31
C ASP A 60 -9.82 -6.28 21.76
N SER A 61 -8.92 -5.33 21.98
CA SER A 61 -8.56 -4.88 23.33
C SER A 61 -9.77 -4.32 24.07
N LYS A 62 -10.62 -3.54 23.38
CA LYS A 62 -11.89 -3.03 23.92
C LYS A 62 -12.85 -4.16 24.26
N ARG A 63 -13.03 -5.15 23.39
CA ARG A 63 -13.90 -6.31 23.65
C ARG A 63 -13.46 -7.07 24.89
N LYS A 64 -12.15 -7.33 25.01
CA LYS A 64 -11.56 -7.98 26.19
C LYS A 64 -11.78 -7.18 27.47
N LEU A 65 -11.54 -5.87 27.45
CA LEU A 65 -11.79 -4.99 28.60
C LEU A 65 -13.26 -4.95 29.03
N LEU A 66 -14.20 -5.22 28.12
CA LEU A 66 -15.63 -5.35 28.41
C LEU A 66 -16.03 -6.75 28.89
N GLY A 67 -15.09 -7.68 29.01
CA GLY A 67 -15.33 -9.06 29.44
C GLY A 67 -15.75 -10.02 28.32
N HIS A 68 -15.64 -9.62 27.05
CA HIS A 68 -15.99 -10.47 25.92
C HIS A 68 -14.77 -11.18 25.32
N GLY A 69 -14.97 -12.39 24.79
CA GLY A 69 -13.92 -13.11 24.04
C GLY A 69 -12.70 -13.48 24.88
N LEU A 70 -12.91 -13.79 26.16
CA LEU A 70 -11.86 -14.14 27.12
C LEU A 70 -11.52 -15.64 27.14
N GLU A 71 -12.34 -16.48 26.52
CA GLU A 71 -12.14 -17.94 26.44
C GLU A 71 -10.75 -18.37 25.94
N PRO A 72 -10.13 -17.71 24.93
CA PRO A 72 -8.78 -18.06 24.49
C PRO A 72 -7.66 -17.37 25.29
N CYS A 73 -7.96 -16.50 26.26
CA CYS A 73 -6.94 -15.77 27.02
C CYS A 73 -6.27 -16.67 28.06
N SER A 74 -4.95 -16.56 28.20
CA SER A 74 -4.22 -17.23 29.26
C SER A 74 -4.49 -16.57 30.63
N ILE A 75 -4.16 -17.27 31.71
CA ILE A 75 -4.30 -16.73 33.08
C ILE A 75 -3.47 -15.44 33.25
N ASP A 76 -2.27 -15.41 32.67
CA ASP A 76 -1.39 -14.24 32.74
C ASP A 76 -1.99 -13.03 32.00
N ASP A 77 -2.60 -13.27 30.82
CA ASP A 77 -3.28 -12.23 30.06
C ASP A 77 -4.49 -11.66 30.83
N LEU A 78 -5.26 -12.52 31.49
CA LEU A 78 -6.40 -12.12 32.31
C LEU A 78 -5.97 -11.31 33.53
N LEU A 79 -4.89 -11.71 34.19
CA LEU A 79 -4.34 -10.98 35.33
C LEU A 79 -3.82 -9.59 34.91
N LEU A 80 -3.18 -9.49 33.74
CA LEU A 80 -2.75 -8.21 33.19
C LEU A 80 -3.95 -7.29 32.90
N LEU A 81 -5.00 -7.86 32.31
CA LEU A 81 -6.25 -7.15 32.00
C LEU A 81 -6.91 -6.62 33.27
N GLU A 82 -7.00 -7.44 34.32
CA GLU A 82 -7.54 -7.06 35.63
C GLU A 82 -6.75 -5.89 36.24
N LYS A 83 -5.41 -6.00 36.30
CA LYS A 83 -4.54 -4.93 36.82
C LYS A 83 -4.72 -3.62 36.04
N GLN A 84 -4.88 -3.70 34.72
CA GLN A 84 -5.14 -2.51 33.90
C GLN A 84 -6.49 -1.87 34.25
N LEU A 85 -7.53 -2.70 34.42
CA LEU A 85 -8.87 -2.25 34.78
C LEU A 85 -8.86 -1.56 36.15
N GLU A 86 -8.27 -2.21 37.15
CA GLU A 86 -8.13 -1.71 38.52
C GLU A 86 -7.44 -0.34 38.55
N ARG A 87 -6.29 -0.20 37.88
CA ARG A 87 -5.57 1.08 37.77
C ARG A 87 -6.44 2.17 37.13
N SER A 88 -7.15 1.84 36.05
CA SER A 88 -7.99 2.80 35.33
C SER A 88 -9.17 3.28 36.19
N LEU A 89 -9.86 2.36 36.85
CA LEU A 89 -10.99 2.63 37.73
C LEU A 89 -10.57 3.41 38.97
N SER A 90 -9.41 3.06 39.56
CA SER A 90 -8.85 3.79 40.70
C SER A 90 -8.63 5.27 40.37
N ARG A 91 -8.08 5.57 39.18
CA ARG A 91 -7.91 6.95 38.70
C ARG A 91 -9.25 7.66 38.47
N ILE A 92 -10.26 6.96 37.94
CA ILE A 92 -11.60 7.54 37.72
C ILE A 92 -12.26 7.85 39.06
N ARG A 93 -12.20 6.92 40.01
CA ARG A 93 -12.76 7.07 41.36
C ARG A 93 -12.07 8.19 42.14
N ALA A 94 -10.75 8.32 42.04
CA ALA A 94 -10.03 9.41 42.70
C ALA A 94 -10.37 10.82 42.16
N ARG A 95 -10.99 10.91 40.98
CA ARG A 95 -11.43 12.18 40.37
C ARG A 95 -12.90 12.50 40.64
N LYS A 96 -13.69 11.54 41.13
CA LYS A 96 -15.11 11.71 41.47
C LYS A 96 -15.24 11.98 42.96
#